data_AF-A0A9D4GQV9-F1
#
_entry.id   AF-A0A9D4GQV9-F1
#
_cell.length_a   1.000
_cell.length_b   1.000
_cell.length_c   1.000
_cell.angle_alpha   90.00
_cell.angle_beta   90.00
_cell.angle_gamma   90.00
#
_symmetry.space_group_name_H-M   'P 1'
#
loop_
_entity.id
_entity.type
_entity.pdbx_description
1 polymer ?
#
loop_
_entity_poly.entity_id
_entity_poly.type
_entity_poly.pdbx_seq_one_letter_code
_entity_poly.pdbx_strand_id
1 'polypeptide(L)'
;MSGLHPQGGALVIFDIVSVDLSAGCAKPEGDLVNMEKQFYDDGETISITDRNCETGYVPSSGDITLTCKSGQWSKEISCVPGLYPN
;
A
#
# COMPACT_ATOMS: atom_id res chain seq x y z
N MET A 1 42.58 2.81 9.70
CA MET A 1 42.60 3.44 8.37
C MET A 1 42.48 2.30 7.35
N SER A 2 41.33 2.26 6.68
CA SER A 2 41.05 1.66 5.35
C SER A 2 41.39 0.18 5.04
N GLY A 3 40.38 -0.53 4.51
CA GLY A 3 40.54 -1.76 3.70
C GLY A 3 39.54 -2.87 4.09
N LEU A 4 38.25 -2.83 3.74
CA LEU A 4 37.62 -3.28 2.48
C LEU A 4 37.85 -4.78 2.10
N HIS A 5 36.83 -5.58 2.45
CA HIS A 5 36.19 -6.70 1.71
C HIS A 5 36.94 -8.04 1.46
N PRO A 6 36.32 -9.16 1.85
CA PRO A 6 36.28 -10.38 1.05
C PRO A 6 34.88 -10.52 0.41
N GLN A 7 34.84 -10.34 -0.91
CA GLN A 7 33.75 -10.76 -1.77
C GLN A 7 33.72 -12.30 -1.76
N GLY A 8 32.65 -12.88 -1.22
CA GLY A 8 32.54 -14.34 -1.13
C GLY A 8 31.15 -14.75 -0.68
N GLY A 9 30.21 -14.76 -1.61
CA GLY A 9 28.87 -15.30 -1.41
C GLY A 9 27.80 -14.45 -2.09
N ALA A 10 27.63 -14.62 -3.40
CA ALA A 10 26.44 -14.16 -4.08
C ALA A 10 25.24 -14.95 -3.51
N LEU A 11 24.49 -14.34 -2.59
CA LEU A 11 23.20 -14.83 -2.18
C LEU A 11 22.23 -14.54 -3.34
N VAL A 12 22.09 -15.50 -4.25
CA VAL A 12 21.02 -15.52 -5.24
C VAL A 12 19.71 -15.78 -4.51
N ILE A 13 19.12 -14.73 -3.93
CA ILE A 13 17.73 -14.75 -3.51
C ILE A 13 16.88 -14.62 -4.78
N PHE A 14 16.49 -15.77 -5.34
CA PHE A 14 15.35 -15.86 -6.24
C PHE A 14 14.16 -15.17 -5.58
N ASP A 15 13.61 -14.17 -6.25
CA ASP A 15 12.47 -13.29 -5.91
C ASP A 15 11.66 -13.70 -4.67
N ILE A 16 12.26 -13.57 -3.49
CA ILE A 16 11.48 -13.38 -2.28
C ILE A 16 11.11 -11.92 -2.40
N VAL A 17 9.89 -11.62 -2.87
CA VAL A 17 9.26 -10.34 -2.54
C VAL A 17 9.53 -10.19 -1.05
N SER A 18 10.38 -9.23 -0.69
CA SER A 18 10.60 -8.86 0.69
C SER A 18 9.23 -8.45 1.20
N VAL A 19 8.45 -9.41 1.71
CA VAL A 19 7.44 -9.13 2.72
C VAL A 19 8.30 -8.71 3.89
N ASP A 20 8.64 -7.43 3.87
CA ASP A 20 9.21 -6.76 5.00
C ASP A 20 8.15 -6.97 6.09
N LEU A 21 8.41 -7.93 6.98
CA LEU A 21 7.59 -8.23 8.16
C LEU A 21 7.68 -7.08 9.16
N SER A 22 7.93 -5.85 8.71
CA SER A 22 7.71 -4.66 9.49
C SER A 22 6.22 -4.58 9.80
N ALA A 23 5.89 -4.02 10.95
CA ALA A 23 4.53 -3.84 11.44
C ALA A 23 3.69 -2.84 10.59
N GLY A 24 4.05 -2.68 9.31
CA GLY A 24 3.40 -1.81 8.34
C GLY A 24 2.23 -2.49 7.64
N CYS A 25 1.42 -1.68 6.98
CA CYS A 25 0.23 -2.10 6.26
C CYS A 25 0.58 -2.31 4.79
N ALA A 26 0.13 -3.43 4.23
CA ALA A 26 0.10 -3.60 2.78
C ALA A 26 -0.91 -2.64 2.15
N LYS A 27 -0.94 -2.56 0.80
CA LYS A 27 -2.01 -1.87 0.06
C LYS A 27 -3.38 -2.25 0.66
N PRO A 28 -4.26 -1.27 0.97
CA PRO A 28 -5.56 -1.58 1.53
C PRO A 28 -6.33 -2.54 0.63
N GLU A 29 -7.10 -3.41 1.26
CA GLU A 29 -8.06 -4.25 0.59
C GLU A 29 -9.11 -3.36 -0.10
N GLY A 30 -9.45 -3.71 -1.34
CA GLY A 30 -10.23 -2.89 -2.26
C GLY A 30 -9.55 -2.76 -3.63
N ASP A 31 -10.36 -2.63 -4.69
CA ASP A 31 -9.95 -2.47 -6.10
C ASP A 31 -9.30 -1.10 -6.37
N LEU A 32 -8.32 -0.73 -5.56
CA LEU A 32 -7.49 0.46 -5.73
C LEU A 32 -6.39 0.17 -6.73
N VAL A 33 -6.38 0.91 -7.84
CA VAL A 33 -5.47 0.70 -8.99
C VAL A 33 -4.32 1.71 -9.02
N ASN A 34 -4.45 2.84 -8.33
CA ASN A 34 -3.50 3.95 -8.39
C ASN A 34 -2.96 4.28 -7.00
N MET A 35 -2.11 3.39 -6.49
CA MET A 35 -1.42 3.53 -5.21
C MET A 35 0.08 3.69 -5.46
N GLU A 36 0.70 4.70 -4.84
CA GLU A 36 2.13 4.98 -5.04
C GLU A 36 3.03 3.96 -4.36
N LYS A 37 2.53 3.27 -3.33
CA LYS A 37 3.28 2.28 -2.54
C LYS A 37 2.47 0.99 -2.38
N GLN A 38 3.17 -0.13 -2.26
CA GLN A 38 2.55 -1.41 -1.89
C GLN A 38 2.57 -1.67 -0.38
N PHE A 39 3.44 -0.97 0.36
CA PHE A 39 3.63 -1.12 1.80
C PHE A 39 3.78 0.27 2.45
N TYR A 40 3.26 0.40 3.66
CA TYR A 40 3.13 1.63 4.42
C TYR A 40 3.57 1.41 5.87
N ASP A 41 4.36 2.31 6.44
CA ASP A 41 4.82 2.20 7.83
C ASP A 41 3.66 2.36 8.84
N ASP A 42 3.84 1.81 10.05
CA ASP A 42 2.91 2.02 11.16
C ASP A 42 2.77 3.52 11.48
N GLY A 43 1.53 3.97 11.62
CA GLY A 43 1.20 5.38 11.81
C GLY A 43 1.12 6.21 10.52
N GLU A 44 1.49 5.67 9.35
CA GLU A 44 1.37 6.38 8.08
C GLU A 44 -0.11 6.57 7.70
N THR A 45 -0.43 7.73 7.12
CA THR A 45 -1.78 8.07 6.65
C THR A 45 -1.80 8.28 5.16
N ILE A 46 -2.78 7.67 4.48
CA ILE A 46 -3.03 7.85 3.06
C ILE A 46 -4.42 8.43 2.82
N SER A 47 -4.58 9.22 1.77
CA SER A 47 -5.87 9.71 1.32
C SER A 47 -6.30 8.92 0.10
N ILE A 48 -7.47 8.30 0.20
CA ILE A 48 -8.12 7.56 -0.89
C ILE A 48 -9.23 8.44 -1.46
N THR A 49 -9.14 8.74 -2.76
CA THR A 49 -10.12 9.52 -3.52
C THR A 49 -10.55 8.74 -4.78
N ASP A 50 -11.40 9.35 -5.62
CA ASP A 50 -11.82 8.80 -6.92
C ASP A 50 -10.64 8.34 -7.79
N ARG A 51 -9.50 9.02 -7.69
CA ARG A 51 -8.30 8.72 -8.48
C ARG A 51 -7.61 7.43 -8.10
N ASN A 52 -7.85 6.94 -6.89
CA ASN A 52 -7.27 5.69 -6.42
C ASN A 52 -8.06 4.48 -6.91
N CYS A 53 -9.30 4.70 -7.37
CA CYS A 53 -10.15 3.70 -8.00
C CYS A 53 -9.98 3.70 -9.52
N GLU A 54 -10.45 2.63 -10.17
CA GLU A 54 -10.52 2.58 -11.63
C GLU A 54 -11.42 3.69 -12.19
N THR A 55 -11.18 4.11 -13.43
CA THR A 55 -11.99 5.17 -14.06
C THR A 55 -13.47 4.78 -14.07
N GLY A 56 -14.32 5.65 -13.52
CA GLY A 56 -15.75 5.38 -13.37
C GLY A 56 -16.13 4.73 -12.03
N TYR A 57 -15.16 4.49 -11.15
CA TYR A 57 -15.36 4.05 -9.78
C TYR A 57 -14.94 5.13 -8.78
N VAL A 58 -15.58 5.12 -7.62
CA VAL A 58 -15.30 6.02 -6.50
C VAL A 58 -15.21 5.21 -5.20
N PRO A 59 -14.54 5.72 -4.17
CA PRO A 59 -14.54 5.04 -2.88
C PRO A 59 -15.96 4.99 -2.31
N SER A 60 -16.37 3.85 -1.77
CA SER A 60 -17.70 3.62 -1.18
C SER A 60 -18.07 4.62 -0.08
N SER A 61 -17.07 5.17 0.59
CA SER A 61 -17.22 6.14 1.67
C SER A 61 -16.90 7.57 1.25
N GLY A 62 -16.72 7.82 -0.05
CA GLY A 62 -16.14 9.07 -0.56
C GLY A 62 -14.67 9.24 -0.16
N ASP A 63 -14.16 10.45 -0.32
CA ASP A 63 -12.77 10.76 0.02
C ASP A 63 -12.48 10.45 1.50
N ILE A 64 -11.55 9.52 1.74
CA ILE A 64 -11.29 8.99 3.07
C ILE A 64 -9.80 8.90 3.36
N THR A 65 -9.41 9.24 4.58
CA THR A 65 -8.05 9.02 5.07
C THR A 65 -7.96 7.72 5.83
N LEU A 66 -7.08 6.83 5.38
CA LEU A 66 -6.74 5.58 6.07
C LEU A 66 -5.46 5.79 6.87
N THR A 67 -5.40 5.20 8.05
CA THR A 67 -4.21 5.23 8.92
C THR A 67 -3.75 3.81 9.13
N CYS A 68 -2.49 3.52 8.85
CA CYS A 68 -1.91 2.24 9.18
C CYS A 68 -1.68 2.15 10.69
N LYS A 69 -2.19 1.08 11.31
CA LYS A 69 -2.00 0.80 12.74
C LYS A 69 -1.77 -0.69 12.94
N SER A 70 -0.59 -1.05 13.45
CA SER A 70 -0.18 -2.41 13.78
C SER A 70 -0.40 -3.38 12.61
N GLY A 71 -0.06 -2.95 11.39
CA GLY A 71 -0.22 -3.74 10.16
C GLY A 71 -1.64 -3.80 9.58
N GLN A 72 -2.60 -3.07 10.16
CA GLN A 72 -3.98 -2.98 9.66
C GLN A 72 -4.41 -1.53 9.38
N TRP A 73 -5.21 -1.33 8.34
CA TRP A 73 -5.80 -0.03 8.07
C TRP A 73 -6.91 0.29 9.05
N SER A 74 -7.00 1.56 9.43
CA SER A 74 -8.02 2.06 10.37
C SER A 74 -9.46 1.85 9.89
N LYS A 75 -9.67 1.70 8.58
CA LYS A 75 -10.95 1.47 7.94
C LYS A 75 -10.76 0.61 6.68
N GLU A 76 -11.78 -0.17 6.36
CA GLU A 76 -11.89 -0.87 5.09
C GLU A 76 -12.48 0.06 4.02
N ILE A 77 -12.08 -0.14 2.77
CA ILE A 77 -12.55 0.66 1.64
C ILE A 77 -12.81 -0.25 0.44
N SER A 78 -13.76 0.13 -0.40
CA SER A 78 -14.00 -0.55 -1.68
C SER A 78 -14.34 0.47 -2.74
N CYS A 79 -13.92 0.20 -3.97
CA CYS A 79 -14.29 1.02 -5.12
C CYS A 79 -15.65 0.55 -5.65
N VAL A 80 -16.62 1.46 -5.71
CA VAL A 80 -17.96 1.20 -6.25
C VAL A 80 -18.18 2.05 -7.49
N PRO A 81 -19.02 1.63 -8.46
CA PRO A 81 -19.30 2.43 -9.64
C PRO A 81 -19.79 3.83 -9.24
N GLY A 82 -19.12 4.87 -9.72
CA GLY A 82 -19.50 6.28 -9.54
C GLY A 82 -20.74 6.68 -10.34
N LEU A 83 -21.41 5.71 -10.98
CA LEU A 83 -22.69 5.86 -11.66
C LEU A 83 -23.84 5.96 -10.64
N TYR A 84 -23.77 6.97 -9.79
CA TYR A 84 -24.94 7.54 -9.13
C TYR A 84 -24.88 9.08 -9.20
N PRO A 85 -25.01 9.67 -10.39
CA PRO A 85 -25.50 11.04 -10.48
C PRO A 85 -27.01 11.01 -10.19
N ASN A 86 -27.44 11.69 -9.12
CA ASN A 86 -28.78 12.32 -9.13
C ASN A 86 -28.63 13.69 -9.77
#